data_AF-L9ZQ56-F1
#
_entry.id   AF-L9ZQ56-F1
#
_cell.length_a   1.000
_cell.length_b   1.000
_cell.length_c   1.000
_cell.angle_alpha   90.00
_cell.angle_beta   90.00
_cell.angle_gamma   90.00
#
_symmetry.space_group_name_H-M   'P 1'
#
loop_
_entity.id
_entity.type
_entity.pdbx_description
1 polymer ?
#
loop_
_entity_poly.entity_id
_entity_poly.type
_entity_poly.pdbx_seq_one_letter_code
_entity_poly.pdbx_strand_id
1 'polypeptide(L)'
;MKGLVIFTAGREDAYQDYVHSVRDGVPIEEVEEYLSEEQRQTLTEDDNDETIRLWGTTVDHQWQKIEQGDIVLVYRDGEFIARARVVSIEENLPLAEHLWKYEENPWDDDNPWRFLVYVDQFEEINVSLEEFNALVGYEDNYIPQGFMRVADRRIRSILEDYDSLENAIADLTGTGERVHEIDDEEDEEAEDSLEQLKRELVAAGKDGNRGEEFERLVADAFNRLGCEARWIEGGSDTDVEITEPAHVVVEAKSRGQSYGVRNINAAGIVSHQNQRGADHGIVVGRHFPPQAIEDAERNEITTLTTDQLVSLLEKRAEYGIPPELIFDYLLEPGAFQEDRQDLLQDHIDERIDAVESMLAVLKGMDRYDEPLSAKELYFILVGMDEVADPPDEEAIKHTIQFLSHPSLQLLTYEEEGYVLTTDFENAVNVLTSVNSLIESTTEFSKD
;
A
#
# COMPACT_ATOMS: atom_id res chain seq x y z
N MET A 1 -3.85 13.45 4.70
CA MET A 1 -2.45 13.63 5.18
C MET A 1 -2.53 13.49 6.67
N LYS A 2 -1.84 12.49 7.25
CA LYS A 2 -1.92 12.23 8.69
C LYS A 2 -1.56 13.48 9.49
N GLY A 3 -2.36 13.74 10.51
CA GLY A 3 -2.27 14.89 11.39
C GLY A 3 -1.72 14.53 12.76
N LEU A 4 -1.50 15.57 13.56
CA LEU A 4 -1.05 15.47 14.94
C LEU A 4 -2.06 16.18 15.85
N VAL A 5 -2.64 15.46 16.79
CA VAL A 5 -3.67 15.93 17.72
C VAL A 5 -3.07 15.97 19.12
N ILE A 6 -3.40 17.01 19.90
CA ILE A 6 -2.92 17.20 21.26
C ILE A 6 -4.10 17.15 22.23
N PHE A 7 -4.06 16.19 23.15
CA PHE A 7 -4.93 16.17 24.32
C PHE A 7 -4.22 16.87 25.48
N THR A 8 -4.87 17.82 26.14
CA THR A 8 -4.25 18.56 27.25
C THR A 8 -4.80 18.10 28.59
N ALA A 9 -4.01 17.30 29.31
CA ALA A 9 -4.27 16.82 30.67
C ALA A 9 -3.53 17.68 31.72
N GLY A 10 -3.44 18.99 31.48
CA GLY A 10 -2.64 19.91 32.31
C GLY A 10 -3.30 20.32 33.63
N ARG A 11 -4.63 20.23 33.74
CA ARG A 11 -5.36 20.41 35.00
C ARG A 11 -5.51 19.07 35.70
N GLU A 12 -5.60 19.08 37.02
CA GLU A 12 -5.73 17.84 37.80
C GLU A 12 -7.01 17.07 37.45
N ASP A 13 -8.13 17.76 37.23
CA ASP A 13 -9.40 17.15 36.78
C ASP A 13 -9.22 16.40 35.43
N ALA A 14 -8.66 17.08 34.43
CA ALA A 14 -8.39 16.52 33.11
C ALA A 14 -7.37 15.37 33.17
N TYR A 15 -6.42 15.41 34.11
CA TYR A 15 -5.51 14.30 34.32
C TYR A 15 -6.21 13.06 34.87
N GLN A 16 -7.15 13.23 35.81
CA GLN A 16 -7.97 12.10 36.28
C GLN A 16 -8.82 11.52 35.15
N ASP A 17 -9.38 12.37 34.28
CA ASP A 17 -10.13 11.92 33.11
C ASP A 17 -9.22 11.15 32.13
N TYR A 18 -7.96 11.58 31.95
CA TYR A 18 -6.98 10.89 31.11
C TYR A 18 -6.63 9.53 31.69
N VAL A 19 -6.38 9.48 33.00
CA VAL A 19 -6.12 8.23 33.71
C VAL A 19 -7.27 7.25 33.51
N HIS A 20 -8.51 7.70 33.71
CA HIS A 20 -9.70 6.88 33.61
C HIS A 20 -9.97 6.38 32.18
N SER A 21 -10.05 7.31 31.22
CA SER A 21 -10.61 7.01 29.88
C SER A 21 -9.57 6.73 28.80
N VAL A 22 -8.30 7.10 29.00
CA VAL A 22 -7.24 6.93 28.00
C VAL A 22 -6.16 5.95 28.48
N ARG A 23 -5.61 6.14 29.69
CA ARG A 23 -4.49 5.30 30.20
C ARG A 23 -4.96 3.95 30.74
N ASP A 24 -6.00 3.94 31.56
CA ASP A 24 -6.56 2.69 32.09
C ASP A 24 -7.59 2.13 31.10
N GLY A 25 -8.32 3.02 30.41
CA GLY A 25 -9.36 2.65 29.45
C GLY A 25 -10.64 2.17 30.14
N VAL A 26 -11.71 2.05 29.36
CA VAL A 26 -13.03 1.66 29.87
C VAL A 26 -13.41 0.30 29.30
N PRO A 27 -13.79 -0.69 30.13
CA PRO A 27 -14.25 -1.98 29.62
C PRO A 27 -15.47 -1.80 28.71
N ILE A 28 -15.47 -2.45 27.54
CA ILE A 28 -16.54 -2.26 26.56
C ILE A 28 -17.91 -2.67 27.10
N GLU A 29 -17.96 -3.69 27.96
CA GLU A 29 -19.20 -4.13 28.62
C GLU A 29 -19.88 -3.01 29.43
N GLU A 30 -19.12 -2.05 29.96
CA GLU A 30 -19.66 -0.93 30.74
C GLU A 30 -20.32 0.14 29.86
N VAL A 31 -19.86 0.26 28.61
CA VAL A 31 -20.27 1.31 27.67
C VAL A 31 -21.05 0.78 26.47
N GLU A 32 -21.24 -0.54 26.42
CA GLU A 32 -21.85 -1.27 25.30
C GLU A 32 -23.20 -0.64 24.90
N GLU A 33 -24.03 -0.26 25.87
CA GLU A 33 -25.36 0.34 25.62
C GLU A 33 -25.33 1.69 24.90
N TYR A 34 -24.18 2.36 24.87
CA TYR A 34 -23.98 3.67 24.22
C TYR A 34 -23.31 3.57 22.84
N LEU A 35 -22.90 2.37 22.42
CA LEU A 35 -22.19 2.12 21.17
C LEU A 35 -23.07 1.36 20.16
N SER A 36 -22.96 1.72 18.89
CA SER A 36 -23.56 0.97 17.78
C SER A 36 -22.85 -0.37 17.57
N GLU A 37 -23.50 -1.31 16.87
CA GLU A 37 -22.90 -2.62 16.54
C GLU A 37 -21.62 -2.46 15.70
N GLU A 38 -21.63 -1.53 14.74
CA GLU A 38 -20.48 -1.16 13.91
C GLU A 38 -19.34 -0.60 14.76
N GLN A 39 -19.61 0.29 15.71
CA GLN A 39 -18.58 0.85 16.59
C GLN A 39 -17.98 -0.19 17.52
N ARG A 40 -18.79 -1.11 18.04
CA ARG A 40 -18.27 -2.20 18.86
C ARG A 40 -17.32 -3.05 18.06
N GLN A 41 -17.68 -3.38 16.83
CA GLN A 41 -16.80 -4.10 15.91
C GLN A 41 -15.49 -3.34 15.71
N THR A 42 -15.55 -2.06 15.35
CA THR A 42 -14.36 -1.22 15.15
C THR A 42 -13.48 -1.07 16.39
N LEU A 43 -14.07 -0.99 17.59
CA LEU A 43 -13.35 -0.73 18.84
C LEU A 43 -12.86 -2.00 19.55
N THR A 44 -13.34 -3.19 19.18
CA THR A 44 -12.89 -4.50 19.71
C THR A 44 -12.29 -5.39 18.65
N GLU A 45 -11.86 -4.80 17.54
CA GLU A 45 -11.33 -5.54 16.38
C GLU A 45 -10.03 -6.29 16.71
N ASP A 46 -9.29 -5.85 17.74
CA ASP A 46 -8.25 -6.64 18.39
C ASP A 46 -8.85 -7.58 19.46
N ASP A 47 -8.96 -8.87 19.10
CA ASP A 47 -9.53 -10.00 19.87
C ASP A 47 -9.00 -10.18 21.32
N ASN A 48 -8.08 -9.33 21.80
CA ASN A 48 -7.45 -9.42 23.12
C ASN A 48 -7.67 -8.20 24.04
N ASP A 49 -8.20 -7.07 23.58
CA ASP A 49 -8.45 -5.90 24.42
C ASP A 49 -9.94 -5.57 24.49
N GLU A 50 -10.60 -6.00 25.57
CA GLU A 50 -12.00 -5.66 25.88
C GLU A 50 -12.13 -4.22 26.41
N THR A 51 -11.08 -3.41 26.25
CA THR A 51 -10.99 -2.04 26.79
C THR A 51 -10.95 -1.03 25.66
N ILE A 52 -11.87 -0.06 25.70
CA ILE A 52 -11.84 1.08 24.79
C ILE A 52 -11.11 2.27 25.42
N ARG A 53 -10.37 3.03 24.62
CA ARG A 53 -9.71 4.26 25.07
C ARG A 53 -10.27 5.44 24.28
N LEU A 54 -10.60 6.52 24.99
CA LEU A 54 -11.23 7.68 24.37
C LEU A 54 -11.00 8.97 25.15
N TRP A 55 -11.14 10.09 24.46
CA TRP A 55 -11.06 11.42 25.04
C TRP A 55 -12.22 12.30 24.58
N GLY A 56 -12.77 13.10 25.49
CA GLY A 56 -13.85 14.03 25.22
C GLY A 56 -13.36 15.47 25.05
N THR A 57 -13.96 16.21 24.11
CA THR A 57 -13.72 17.64 23.93
C THR A 57 -15.01 18.42 23.73
N THR A 58 -14.93 19.73 23.97
CA THR A 58 -15.96 20.72 23.65
C THR A 58 -15.64 21.50 22.37
N VAL A 59 -14.46 21.27 21.79
CA VAL A 59 -13.88 22.07 20.71
C VAL A 59 -14.23 21.47 19.33
N ASP A 60 -15.47 21.69 18.89
CA ASP A 60 -16.04 21.15 17.64
C ASP A 60 -15.18 21.42 16.39
N HIS A 61 -14.72 22.65 16.21
CA HIS A 61 -14.03 23.10 14.99
C HIS A 61 -12.61 22.52 14.84
N GLN A 62 -12.00 22.03 15.92
CA GLN A 62 -10.75 21.27 15.85
C GLN A 62 -11.04 19.79 15.67
N TRP A 63 -12.06 19.28 16.38
CA TRP A 63 -12.49 17.89 16.30
C TRP A 63 -12.94 17.49 14.88
N GLN A 64 -13.66 18.35 14.17
CA GLN A 64 -14.08 18.14 12.77
C GLN A 64 -12.92 18.03 11.76
N LYS A 65 -11.69 18.35 12.16
CA LYS A 65 -10.49 18.25 11.30
C LYS A 65 -9.69 16.98 11.55
N ILE A 66 -10.11 16.17 12.52
CA ILE A 66 -9.45 14.91 12.82
C ILE A 66 -9.83 13.91 11.76
N GLU A 67 -8.81 13.24 11.25
CA GLU A 67 -8.95 12.12 10.34
C GLU A 67 -8.57 10.84 11.09
N GLN A 68 -9.12 9.72 10.65
CA GLN A 68 -8.70 8.41 11.12
C GLN A 68 -7.21 8.21 10.84
N GLY A 69 -6.50 7.57 11.78
CA GLY A 69 -5.06 7.38 11.71
C GLY A 69 -4.21 8.59 12.12
N ASP A 70 -4.79 9.74 12.46
CA ASP A 70 -4.07 10.87 13.08
C ASP A 70 -3.34 10.42 14.35
N ILE A 71 -2.13 10.95 14.59
CA ILE A 71 -1.36 10.65 15.80
C ILE A 71 -1.81 11.56 16.93
N VAL A 72 -2.02 11.00 18.12
CA VAL A 72 -2.38 11.73 19.34
C VAL A 72 -1.19 11.80 20.28
N LEU A 73 -0.92 12.97 20.84
CA LEU A 73 -0.01 13.14 21.98
C LEU A 73 -0.74 13.77 23.17
N VAL A 74 -0.51 13.24 24.37
CA VAL A 74 -1.11 13.75 25.60
C VAL A 74 -0.11 14.62 26.34
N TYR A 75 -0.42 15.91 26.45
CA TYR A 75 0.39 16.90 27.16
C TYR A 75 -0.01 16.99 28.64
N ARG A 76 0.98 16.97 29.53
CA ARG A 76 0.84 17.23 30.97
C ARG A 76 2.10 17.91 31.53
N ASP A 77 1.88 19.00 32.26
CA ASP A 77 2.89 19.64 33.14
C ASP A 77 4.30 19.81 32.54
N GLY A 78 4.37 20.29 31.29
CA GLY A 78 5.65 20.56 30.60
C GLY A 78 6.21 19.40 29.80
N GLU A 79 5.51 18.26 29.74
CA GLU A 79 5.93 17.06 29.02
C GLU A 79 4.75 16.45 28.26
N PHE A 80 5.04 15.61 27.27
CA PHE A 80 4.09 14.70 26.65
C PHE A 80 4.29 13.32 27.26
N ILE A 81 3.20 12.76 27.79
CA ILE A 81 3.21 11.58 28.67
C ILE A 81 2.65 10.31 28.02
N ALA A 82 1.94 10.46 26.91
CA ALA A 82 1.40 9.35 26.14
C ALA A 82 1.27 9.70 24.67
N ARG A 83 1.33 8.65 23.84
CA ARG A 83 0.93 8.68 22.44
C ARG A 83 -0.11 7.62 22.17
N ALA A 84 -0.92 7.85 21.14
CA ALA A 84 -1.94 6.93 20.66
C ALA A 84 -2.27 7.25 19.18
N ARG A 85 -3.12 6.46 18.55
CA ARG A 85 -3.60 6.70 17.18
C ARG A 85 -5.12 6.83 17.17
N VAL A 86 -5.66 7.69 16.32
CA VAL A 86 -7.12 7.89 16.20
C VAL A 86 -7.76 6.73 15.45
N VAL A 87 -8.67 6.02 16.12
CA VAL A 87 -9.49 4.95 15.52
C VAL A 87 -10.72 5.53 14.84
N SER A 88 -11.46 6.38 15.55
CA SER A 88 -12.68 7.01 15.04
C SER A 88 -13.07 8.22 15.89
N ILE A 89 -14.04 8.99 15.41
CA ILE A 89 -14.61 10.13 16.13
C ILE A 89 -16.13 10.04 16.13
N GLU A 90 -16.77 10.45 17.23
CA GLU A 90 -18.24 10.50 17.34
C GLU A 90 -18.71 11.69 18.19
N GLU A 91 -19.86 12.28 17.86
CA GLU A 91 -20.60 13.10 18.83
C GLU A 91 -21.55 12.20 19.64
N ASN A 92 -21.22 11.93 20.91
CA ASN A 92 -21.99 11.04 21.77
C ASN A 92 -22.14 11.62 23.18
N LEU A 93 -23.17 12.45 23.36
CA LEU A 93 -23.49 13.06 24.64
C LEU A 93 -23.86 12.01 25.73
N PRO A 94 -24.69 10.98 25.47
CA PRO A 94 -25.02 9.97 26.47
C PRO A 94 -23.79 9.26 27.06
N LEU A 95 -22.85 8.86 26.21
CA LEU A 95 -21.60 8.24 26.66
C LEU A 95 -20.74 9.23 27.46
N ALA A 96 -20.63 10.47 26.99
CA ALA A 96 -19.88 11.50 27.70
C ALA A 96 -20.46 11.78 29.12
N GLU A 97 -21.78 11.82 29.25
CA GLU A 97 -22.44 11.95 30.55
C GLU A 97 -22.15 10.75 31.45
N HIS A 98 -22.20 9.54 30.91
CA HIS A 98 -21.90 8.32 31.67
C HIS A 98 -20.46 8.34 32.24
N LEU A 99 -19.49 8.77 31.44
CA LEU A 99 -18.07 8.74 31.81
C LEU A 99 -17.65 9.88 32.76
N TRP A 100 -18.17 11.10 32.55
CA TRP A 100 -17.62 12.28 33.21
C TRP A 100 -18.60 13.08 34.06
N LYS A 101 -19.91 12.75 34.09
CA LYS A 101 -20.90 13.47 34.91
C LYS A 101 -20.99 12.92 36.33
N TYR A 102 -19.98 13.18 37.15
CA TYR A 102 -19.93 12.83 38.58
C TYR A 102 -19.58 14.03 39.47
N GLU A 103 -19.88 13.94 40.78
CA GLU A 103 -19.91 15.08 41.71
C GLU A 103 -18.57 15.85 41.83
N GLU A 104 -17.43 15.18 41.64
CA GLU A 104 -16.09 15.78 41.73
C GLU A 104 -15.52 16.24 40.38
N ASN A 105 -16.20 15.92 39.28
CA ASN A 105 -15.80 16.34 37.93
C ASN A 105 -16.36 17.74 37.60
N PRO A 106 -15.60 18.64 36.96
CA PRO A 106 -16.06 19.97 36.55
C PRO A 106 -16.97 19.94 35.31
N TRP A 107 -17.92 19.00 35.27
CA TRP A 107 -18.87 18.84 34.17
C TRP A 107 -19.74 20.10 33.98
N ASP A 108 -19.91 20.51 32.72
CA ASP A 108 -20.75 21.66 32.34
C ASP A 108 -21.84 21.20 31.36
N ASP A 109 -23.11 21.27 31.78
CA ASP A 109 -24.25 20.88 30.93
C ASP A 109 -24.41 21.79 29.70
N ASP A 110 -23.94 23.05 29.76
CA ASP A 110 -23.98 23.97 28.62
C ASP A 110 -22.81 23.74 27.65
N ASN A 111 -21.73 23.10 28.11
CA ASN A 111 -20.55 22.81 27.32
C ASN A 111 -19.95 21.42 27.65
N PRO A 112 -20.68 20.33 27.36
CA PRO A 112 -20.24 18.99 27.72
C PRO A 112 -19.22 18.44 26.71
N TRP A 113 -18.31 17.58 27.17
CA TRP A 113 -17.29 16.92 26.35
C TRP A 113 -17.86 15.83 25.43
N ARG A 114 -18.88 16.19 24.64
CA ARG A 114 -19.66 15.29 23.79
C ARG A 114 -18.93 14.85 22.52
N PHE A 115 -17.89 15.55 22.11
CA PHE A 115 -17.11 15.22 20.92
C PHE A 115 -16.01 14.25 21.33
N LEU A 116 -16.19 12.99 21.00
CA LEU A 116 -15.33 11.89 21.40
C LEU A 116 -14.31 11.59 20.32
N VAL A 117 -13.11 11.25 20.75
CA VAL A 117 -12.04 10.70 19.92
C VAL A 117 -11.64 9.37 20.53
N TYR A 118 -11.88 8.29 19.80
CA TYR A 118 -11.47 6.94 20.18
C TYR A 118 -10.04 6.71 19.70
N VAL A 119 -9.22 6.07 20.54
CA VAL A 119 -7.81 5.85 20.25
C VAL A 119 -7.38 4.43 20.57
N ASP A 120 -6.37 3.96 19.85
CA ASP A 120 -5.68 2.68 20.07
C ASP A 120 -4.15 2.90 20.08
N GLN A 121 -3.38 1.81 19.99
CA GLN A 121 -1.91 1.84 20.00
C GLN A 121 -1.32 2.71 21.12
N PHE A 122 -1.93 2.63 22.31
CA PHE A 122 -1.57 3.48 23.44
C PHE A 122 -0.19 3.10 24.01
N GLU A 123 0.68 4.09 24.12
CA GLU A 123 2.01 3.93 24.73
C GLU A 123 2.31 5.11 25.65
N GLU A 124 2.89 4.81 26.83
CA GLU A 124 3.46 5.84 27.71
C GLU A 124 4.80 6.31 27.15
N ILE A 125 4.98 7.62 27.09
CA ILE A 125 6.18 8.28 26.57
C ILE A 125 6.67 9.33 27.56
N ASN A 126 7.88 9.84 27.35
CA ASN A 126 8.40 10.97 28.09
C ASN A 126 9.16 11.88 27.14
N VAL A 127 8.46 12.90 26.63
CA VAL A 127 9.01 13.88 25.70
C VAL A 127 8.84 15.26 26.30
N SER A 128 9.92 16.04 26.34
CA SER A 128 9.83 17.40 26.87
C SER A 128 9.06 18.32 25.92
N LEU A 129 8.40 19.34 26.47
CA LEU A 129 7.74 20.37 25.67
C LEU A 129 8.70 21.09 24.71
N GLU A 130 9.97 21.24 25.12
CA GLU A 130 11.02 21.87 24.30
C GLU A 130 11.33 21.04 23.04
N GLU A 131 11.53 19.72 23.19
CA GLU A 131 11.79 18.82 22.06
C GLU A 131 10.61 18.79 21.08
N PHE A 132 9.38 18.70 21.59
CA PHE A 132 8.18 18.75 20.75
C PHE A 132 8.05 20.10 20.01
N ASN A 133 8.24 21.21 20.73
CA ASN A 133 8.14 22.55 20.13
C ASN A 133 9.19 22.76 19.04
N ALA A 134 10.41 22.24 19.24
CA ALA A 134 11.47 22.26 18.24
C ALA A 134 11.07 21.48 16.98
N LEU A 135 10.55 20.25 17.12
CA LEU A 135 10.11 19.42 15.99
C LEU A 135 8.99 20.10 15.20
N VAL A 136 7.97 20.62 15.88
CA VAL A 136 6.77 21.19 15.24
C VAL A 136 6.98 22.66 14.80
N GLY A 137 8.10 23.26 15.18
CA GLY A 137 8.47 24.65 14.91
C GLY A 137 7.67 25.69 15.71
N TYR A 138 7.19 25.34 16.90
CA TYR A 138 6.61 26.29 17.84
C TYR A 138 7.69 27.15 18.51
N GLU A 139 7.29 28.21 19.22
CA GLU A 139 8.21 28.91 20.12
C GLU A 139 8.54 28.02 21.32
N ASP A 140 9.79 28.03 21.82
CA ASP A 140 10.26 27.11 22.88
C ASP A 140 9.33 27.07 24.11
N ASN A 141 8.74 28.22 24.47
CA ASN A 141 7.85 28.38 25.62
C ASN A 141 6.35 28.27 25.28
N TYR A 142 6.01 27.87 24.06
CA TYR A 142 4.63 27.63 23.66
C TYR A 142 4.08 26.45 24.48
N ILE A 143 2.99 26.69 25.22
CA ILE A 143 2.30 25.66 25.99
C ILE A 143 0.97 25.37 25.28
N PRO A 144 0.72 24.13 24.81
CA PRO A 144 -0.57 23.73 24.27
C PRO A 144 -1.71 24.05 25.24
N GLN A 145 -2.80 24.62 24.73
CA GLN A 145 -3.97 25.01 25.52
C GLN A 145 -5.23 24.36 24.96
N GLY A 146 -5.89 23.53 25.77
CA GLY A 146 -7.07 22.80 25.37
C GLY A 146 -6.79 21.78 24.25
N PHE A 147 -7.88 21.20 23.74
CA PHE A 147 -7.82 20.27 22.63
C PHE A 147 -7.47 20.99 21.33
N MET A 148 -6.47 20.50 20.60
CA MET A 148 -6.05 21.11 19.33
C MET A 148 -5.49 20.09 18.34
N ARG A 149 -5.66 20.37 17.04
CA ARG A 149 -4.93 19.71 15.96
C ARG A 149 -3.84 20.64 15.44
N VAL A 150 -2.62 20.14 15.29
CA VAL A 150 -1.50 20.87 14.72
C VAL A 150 -1.84 21.24 13.27
N ALA A 151 -1.51 22.48 12.90
CA ALA A 151 -1.84 22.98 11.57
C ALA A 151 -1.02 22.26 10.47
N ASP A 152 -1.65 21.88 9.37
CA ASP A 152 -1.01 21.14 8.27
C ASP A 152 0.26 21.78 7.74
N ARG A 153 0.37 23.12 7.78
CA ARG A 153 1.60 23.83 7.36
C ARG A 153 2.82 23.46 8.20
N ARG A 154 2.61 23.08 9.48
CA ARG A 154 3.67 22.63 10.38
C ARG A 154 3.99 21.17 10.13
N ILE A 155 2.97 20.33 9.91
CA ILE A 155 3.16 18.95 9.48
C ILE A 155 3.96 18.89 8.18
N ARG A 156 3.62 19.70 7.17
CA ARG A 156 4.40 19.81 5.93
C ARG A 156 5.86 20.21 6.16
N SER A 157 6.13 21.05 7.16
CA SER A 157 7.51 21.44 7.52
C SER A 157 8.28 20.28 8.15
N ILE A 158 7.61 19.40 8.90
CA ILE A 158 8.24 18.17 9.43
C ILE A 158 8.58 17.24 8.25
N LEU A 159 7.69 17.12 7.28
CA LEU A 159 7.88 16.32 6.08
C LEU A 159 8.94 16.86 5.10
N GLU A 160 9.56 18.01 5.40
CA GLU A 160 10.75 18.48 4.66
C GLU A 160 12.03 17.77 5.13
N ASP A 161 12.06 17.30 6.38
CA ASP A 161 13.23 16.66 7.02
C ASP A 161 13.00 15.15 7.29
N TYR A 162 11.77 14.67 7.15
CA TYR A 162 11.36 13.29 7.44
C TYR A 162 10.47 12.73 6.33
N ASP A 163 10.65 11.44 6.00
CA ASP A 163 9.84 10.76 4.98
C ASP A 163 8.37 10.61 5.39
N SER A 164 8.10 10.55 6.69
CA SER A 164 6.74 10.45 7.24
C SER A 164 6.60 11.15 8.60
N LEU A 165 5.36 11.47 8.96
CA LEU A 165 5.07 12.03 10.28
C LEU A 165 5.31 10.98 11.37
N GLU A 166 5.04 9.72 11.08
CA GLU A 166 5.32 8.57 11.94
C GLU A 166 6.80 8.51 12.32
N ASN A 167 7.71 8.60 11.35
CA ASN A 167 9.15 8.58 11.62
C ASN A 167 9.57 9.73 12.53
N ALA A 168 9.06 10.93 12.26
CA ALA A 168 9.35 12.11 13.08
C ALA A 168 8.89 11.95 14.53
N ILE A 169 7.68 11.41 14.74
CA ILE A 169 7.16 11.16 16.08
C ILE A 169 7.86 9.97 16.74
N ALA A 170 8.19 8.90 16.01
CA ALA A 170 8.91 7.76 16.54
C ALA A 170 10.34 8.11 16.98
N ASP A 171 11.01 9.02 16.25
CA ASP A 171 12.31 9.58 16.67
C ASP A 171 12.17 10.48 17.90
N LEU A 172 11.09 11.26 17.99
CA LEU A 172 10.81 12.11 19.14
C LEU A 172 10.49 11.29 20.39
N THR A 173 9.65 10.26 20.29
CA THR A 173 9.17 9.48 21.44
C THR A 173 10.05 8.29 21.78
N GLY A 174 10.87 7.83 20.82
CA GLY A 174 11.64 6.59 20.93
C GLY A 174 10.78 5.33 20.86
N THR A 175 9.50 5.44 20.48
CA THR A 175 8.54 4.33 20.44
C THR A 175 7.64 4.42 19.21
N GLY A 176 7.04 3.29 18.83
CA GLY A 176 6.04 3.21 17.78
C GLY A 176 6.49 2.93 16.36
N GLU A 177 5.50 2.97 15.47
CA GLU A 177 5.66 2.68 14.05
C GLU A 177 6.66 3.60 13.35
N ARG A 178 7.51 2.98 12.52
CA ARG A 178 8.39 3.66 11.57
C ARG A 178 8.02 3.22 10.17
N VAL A 179 7.83 4.18 9.27
CA VAL A 179 7.51 3.94 7.87
C VAL A 179 8.78 4.07 7.06
N HIS A 180 9.21 2.99 6.43
CA HIS A 180 10.39 2.93 5.58
C HIS A 180 9.94 2.92 4.12
N GLU A 181 10.40 3.91 3.36
CA GLU A 181 10.34 3.83 1.90
C GLU A 181 11.39 2.84 1.43
N ILE A 182 11.02 1.97 0.48
CA ILE A 182 11.99 1.07 -0.13
C ILE A 182 12.53 1.79 -1.36
N ASP A 183 13.71 2.36 -1.23
CA ASP A 183 14.40 2.94 -2.38
C ASP A 183 14.92 1.84 -3.30
N ASP A 184 14.48 1.88 -4.55
CA ASP A 184 15.10 1.20 -5.68
C ASP A 184 16.46 1.87 -5.98
N GLU A 185 17.44 1.82 -5.07
CA GLU A 185 18.81 2.13 -5.49
C GLU A 185 19.16 1.14 -6.60
N GLU A 186 19.37 1.67 -7.82
CA GLU A 186 19.70 0.93 -9.03
C GLU A 186 20.98 0.11 -8.79
N ASP A 187 20.84 -1.11 -8.28
CA ASP A 187 21.92 -2.07 -8.22
C ASP A 187 22.41 -2.31 -9.65
N GLU A 188 23.70 -2.05 -9.91
CA GLU A 188 24.36 -2.27 -11.21
C GLU A 188 24.28 -3.76 -11.68
N GLU A 189 23.73 -4.66 -10.87
CA GLU A 189 23.48 -6.09 -11.14
C GLU A 189 22.04 -6.52 -10.77
N ALA A 190 21.04 -5.86 -11.35
CA ALA A 190 19.60 -6.05 -11.08
C ALA A 190 19.06 -7.51 -11.14
N GLU A 191 19.66 -8.39 -11.96
CA GLU A 191 19.26 -9.80 -12.08
C GLU A 191 19.73 -10.63 -10.87
N ASP A 192 20.97 -10.43 -10.42
CA ASP A 192 21.51 -11.08 -9.22
C ASP A 192 20.79 -10.59 -7.95
N SER A 193 20.39 -9.32 -7.92
CA SER A 193 19.57 -8.73 -6.86
C SER A 193 18.17 -9.38 -6.79
N LEU A 194 17.50 -9.58 -7.94
CA LEU A 194 16.19 -10.26 -7.98
C LEU A 194 16.27 -11.72 -7.53
N GLU A 195 17.27 -12.49 -8.00
CA GLU A 195 17.48 -13.88 -7.57
C GLU A 195 17.79 -13.99 -6.07
N GLN A 196 18.46 -12.99 -5.50
CA GLN A 196 18.68 -12.91 -4.06
C GLN A 196 17.38 -12.61 -3.31
N LEU A 197 16.60 -11.62 -3.75
CA LEU A 197 15.30 -11.28 -3.16
C LEU A 197 14.37 -12.49 -3.13
N LYS A 198 14.20 -13.18 -4.26
CA LYS A 198 13.36 -14.41 -4.34
C LYS A 198 13.78 -15.46 -3.31
N ARG A 199 15.09 -15.72 -3.19
CA ARG A 199 15.63 -16.71 -2.24
C ARG A 199 15.40 -16.30 -0.79
N GLU A 200 15.69 -15.06 -0.44
CA GLU A 200 15.52 -14.57 0.94
C GLU A 200 14.06 -14.45 1.33
N LEU A 201 13.18 -13.99 0.44
CA LEU A 201 11.73 -13.91 0.67
C LEU A 201 11.16 -15.29 1.02
N VAL A 202 11.51 -16.32 0.26
CA VAL A 202 11.11 -17.71 0.53
C VAL A 202 11.72 -18.24 1.81
N ALA A 203 12.97 -17.90 2.12
CA ALA A 203 13.66 -18.37 3.33
C ALA A 203 13.07 -17.72 4.60
N ALA A 204 12.85 -16.41 4.60
CA ALA A 204 12.28 -15.64 5.70
C ALA A 204 10.81 -16.04 5.96
N GLY A 205 10.00 -16.21 4.90
CA GLY A 205 8.61 -16.68 5.05
C GLY A 205 8.49 -18.08 5.68
N LYS A 206 9.57 -18.88 5.60
CA LYS A 206 9.68 -20.22 6.21
C LYS A 206 10.29 -20.21 7.62
N ASP A 207 10.66 -19.07 8.18
CA ASP A 207 11.23 -18.95 9.52
C ASP A 207 10.43 -17.96 10.37
N GLY A 208 9.73 -18.49 11.38
CA GLY A 208 8.93 -17.65 12.29
C GLY A 208 9.73 -16.71 13.18
N ASN A 209 11.07 -16.78 13.16
CA ASN A 209 11.94 -15.83 13.87
C ASN A 209 12.44 -14.69 12.97
N ARG A 210 12.08 -14.69 11.68
CA ARG A 210 12.46 -13.69 10.68
C ARG A 210 11.23 -12.89 10.22
N GLY A 211 10.31 -12.57 11.14
CA GLY A 211 9.07 -11.82 10.86
C GLY A 211 9.35 -10.45 10.25
N GLU A 212 10.02 -9.59 11.01
CA GLU A 212 10.43 -8.25 10.58
C GLU A 212 11.21 -8.24 9.25
N GLU A 213 12.14 -9.19 9.09
CA GLU A 213 12.86 -9.34 7.83
C GLU A 213 11.96 -9.77 6.67
N PHE A 214 10.98 -10.64 6.93
CA PHE A 214 10.00 -11.06 5.93
C PHE A 214 9.07 -9.91 5.53
N GLU A 215 8.63 -9.08 6.46
CA GLU A 215 7.82 -7.89 6.21
C GLU A 215 8.55 -6.93 5.26
N ARG A 216 9.81 -6.60 5.56
CA ARG A 216 10.66 -5.76 4.70
C ARG A 216 10.85 -6.37 3.30
N LEU A 217 11.10 -7.68 3.21
CA LEU A 217 11.25 -8.37 1.93
C LEU A 217 9.94 -8.40 1.12
N VAL A 218 8.78 -8.45 1.79
CA VAL A 218 7.47 -8.35 1.12
C VAL A 218 7.27 -6.95 0.55
N ALA A 219 7.62 -5.89 1.29
CA ALA A 219 7.59 -4.52 0.76
C ALA A 219 8.51 -4.35 -0.47
N ASP A 220 9.73 -4.87 -0.39
CA ASP A 220 10.69 -4.87 -1.49
C ASP A 220 10.16 -5.63 -2.71
N ALA A 221 9.54 -6.80 -2.50
CA ALA A 221 8.87 -7.54 -3.58
C ALA A 221 7.75 -6.73 -4.25
N PHE A 222 6.91 -6.01 -3.50
CA PHE A 222 5.87 -5.18 -4.11
C PHE A 222 6.43 -3.96 -4.85
N ASN A 223 7.49 -3.31 -4.35
CA ASN A 223 8.19 -2.27 -5.11
C ASN A 223 8.79 -2.83 -6.40
N ARG A 224 9.38 -4.04 -6.37
CA ARG A 224 9.91 -4.69 -7.57
C ARG A 224 8.83 -5.15 -8.56
N LEU A 225 7.59 -5.32 -8.11
CA LEU A 225 6.42 -5.44 -8.98
C LEU A 225 5.98 -4.11 -9.62
N GLY A 226 6.59 -2.99 -9.24
CA GLY A 226 6.30 -1.65 -9.71
C GLY A 226 5.22 -0.91 -8.91
N CYS A 227 4.96 -1.33 -7.67
CA CYS A 227 4.03 -0.65 -6.77
C CYS A 227 4.76 0.45 -5.98
N GLU A 228 4.04 1.46 -5.51
CA GLU A 228 4.56 2.34 -4.45
C GLU A 228 4.29 1.66 -3.11
N ALA A 229 5.25 0.90 -2.57
CA ALA A 229 5.08 0.14 -1.33
C ALA A 229 6.02 0.62 -0.22
N ARG A 230 5.50 0.69 1.01
CA ARG A 230 6.23 1.08 2.22
C ARG A 230 6.20 -0.02 3.24
N TRP A 231 7.32 -0.25 3.92
CA TRP A 231 7.39 -1.15 5.07
C TRP A 231 7.11 -0.37 6.36
N ILE A 232 6.30 -0.93 7.26
CA ILE A 232 5.95 -0.32 8.54
C ILE A 232 6.57 -1.18 9.65
N GLU A 233 7.69 -0.71 10.20
CA GLU A 233 8.41 -1.36 11.30
C GLU A 233 7.73 -1.06 12.63
N GLY A 234 7.60 -2.08 13.48
CA GLY A 234 7.16 -1.92 14.87
C GLY A 234 5.68 -1.59 15.04
N GLY A 235 4.88 -1.68 13.97
CA GLY A 235 3.43 -1.67 14.04
C GLY A 235 2.89 -2.99 14.54
N SER A 236 1.81 -2.94 15.33
CA SER A 236 1.08 -4.14 15.75
C SER A 236 0.13 -4.69 14.68
N ASP A 237 -0.05 -3.94 13.59
CA ASP A 237 -1.32 -3.92 12.86
C ASP A 237 -1.18 -4.05 11.33
N THR A 238 -0.21 -3.38 10.72
CA THR A 238 0.01 -3.43 9.26
C THR A 238 1.49 -3.46 8.98
N ASP A 239 1.94 -4.48 8.27
CA ASP A 239 3.35 -4.67 7.96
C ASP A 239 3.80 -3.86 6.74
N VAL A 240 2.95 -3.79 5.70
CA VAL A 240 3.26 -3.14 4.44
C VAL A 240 2.04 -2.38 3.92
N GLU A 241 2.26 -1.16 3.42
CA GLU A 241 1.21 -0.32 2.83
C GLU A 241 1.58 0.00 1.38
N ILE A 242 0.65 -0.25 0.47
CA ILE A 242 0.79 0.05 -0.96
C ILE A 242 -0.16 1.20 -1.28
N THR A 243 0.34 2.26 -1.91
CA THR A 243 -0.47 3.43 -2.28
C THR A 243 -0.82 3.46 -3.76
N GLU A 244 -0.01 2.83 -4.62
CA GLU A 244 -0.24 2.70 -6.06
C GLU A 244 0.12 1.28 -6.51
N PRO A 245 -0.64 0.67 -7.45
CA PRO A 245 -1.74 1.26 -8.24
C PRO A 245 -3.10 1.31 -7.52
N ALA A 246 -3.19 0.79 -6.29
CA ALA A 246 -4.36 0.84 -5.44
C ALA A 246 -3.93 0.94 -3.97
N HIS A 247 -4.79 1.50 -3.11
CA HIS A 247 -4.49 1.60 -1.69
C HIS A 247 -4.75 0.28 -0.99
N VAL A 248 -3.70 -0.46 -0.63
CA VAL A 248 -3.79 -1.80 -0.07
C VAL A 248 -2.93 -1.94 1.18
N VAL A 249 -3.47 -2.55 2.22
CA VAL A 249 -2.68 -3.01 3.38
C VAL A 249 -2.27 -4.47 3.19
N VAL A 250 -1.04 -4.78 3.54
CA VAL A 250 -0.47 -6.10 3.37
C VAL A 250 0.08 -6.59 4.70
N GLU A 251 -0.36 -7.79 5.07
CA GLU A 251 0.04 -8.48 6.29
C GLU A 251 0.94 -9.68 5.96
N ALA A 252 2.18 -9.68 6.44
CA ALA A 252 3.21 -10.67 6.13
C ALA A 252 3.39 -11.68 7.29
N LYS A 253 2.83 -12.87 7.13
CA LYS A 253 2.89 -13.94 8.15
C LYS A 253 4.03 -14.94 7.89
N SER A 254 5.16 -14.78 8.57
CA SER A 254 6.25 -15.78 8.57
C SER A 254 5.90 -17.00 9.45
N ARG A 255 6.10 -18.23 8.93
CA ARG A 255 5.76 -19.47 9.66
C ARG A 255 6.75 -20.61 9.39
N GLY A 256 7.39 -21.07 10.47
CA GLY A 256 8.24 -22.28 10.46
C GLY A 256 7.49 -23.60 10.27
N GLN A 257 6.22 -23.64 10.66
CA GLN A 257 5.43 -24.88 10.62
C GLN A 257 4.84 -25.11 9.22
N SER A 258 4.93 -26.35 8.73
CA SER A 258 4.55 -26.71 7.36
C SER A 258 3.04 -26.65 7.07
N TYR A 259 2.18 -26.60 8.10
CA TYR A 259 0.73 -26.50 7.91
C TYR A 259 0.22 -25.09 7.60
N GLY A 260 1.12 -24.11 7.46
CA GLY A 260 0.77 -22.76 7.01
C GLY A 260 0.07 -21.87 8.07
N VAL A 261 -0.52 -20.78 7.59
CA VAL A 261 -1.22 -19.75 8.37
C VAL A 261 -2.67 -20.17 8.55
N ARG A 262 -3.03 -20.69 9.73
CA ARG A 262 -4.41 -21.15 10.01
C ARG A 262 -5.36 -20.04 10.42
N ASN A 263 -4.86 -19.11 11.21
CA ASN A 263 -5.59 -17.92 11.62
C ASN A 263 -4.88 -16.74 10.97
N ILE A 264 -5.59 -16.06 10.07
CA ILE A 264 -5.10 -14.86 9.38
C ILE A 264 -5.40 -13.59 10.17
N ASN A 265 -6.22 -13.66 11.23
CA ASN A 265 -6.79 -12.51 11.92
C ASN A 265 -7.52 -11.57 10.96
N ALA A 266 -8.49 -12.12 10.19
CA ALA A 266 -9.19 -11.36 9.16
C ALA A 266 -9.88 -10.10 9.72
N ALA A 267 -10.43 -10.18 10.93
CA ALA A 267 -11.05 -9.05 11.62
C ALA A 267 -10.05 -7.92 11.86
N GLY A 268 -8.86 -8.23 12.40
CA GLY A 268 -7.80 -7.24 12.56
C GLY A 268 -7.40 -6.61 11.23
N ILE A 269 -7.20 -7.41 10.18
CA ILE A 269 -6.83 -6.87 8.85
C ILE A 269 -7.90 -5.92 8.29
N VAL A 270 -9.19 -6.26 8.40
CA VAL A 270 -10.29 -5.35 8.00
C VAL A 270 -10.29 -4.07 8.84
N SER A 271 -10.00 -4.18 10.15
CA SER A 271 -9.81 -3.00 11.00
C SER A 271 -8.74 -2.09 10.42
N HIS A 272 -7.57 -2.64 10.14
CA HIS A 272 -6.42 -1.87 9.69
C HIS A 272 -6.63 -1.30 8.29
N GLN A 273 -7.36 -2.01 7.41
CA GLN A 273 -7.84 -1.46 6.15
C GLN A 273 -8.66 -0.18 6.40
N ASN A 274 -9.68 -0.27 7.25
CA ASN A 274 -10.54 0.87 7.58
C ASN A 274 -9.74 2.01 8.22
N GLN A 275 -8.85 1.68 9.17
CA GLN A 275 -7.98 2.65 9.86
C GLN A 275 -7.05 3.41 8.93
N ARG A 276 -6.54 2.74 7.89
CA ARG A 276 -5.68 3.38 6.89
C ARG A 276 -6.46 3.97 5.72
N GLY A 277 -7.76 3.67 5.59
CA GLY A 277 -8.57 4.03 4.44
C GLY A 277 -8.21 3.25 3.17
N ALA A 278 -7.62 2.06 3.33
CA ALA A 278 -7.25 1.20 2.22
C ALA A 278 -8.46 0.50 1.62
N ASP A 279 -8.43 0.29 0.31
CA ASP A 279 -9.51 -0.31 -0.47
C ASP A 279 -9.58 -1.83 -0.33
N HIS A 280 -8.45 -2.46 0.03
CA HIS A 280 -8.33 -3.91 0.10
C HIS A 280 -7.20 -4.34 1.05
N GLY A 281 -7.17 -5.62 1.40
CA GLY A 281 -6.05 -6.19 2.13
C GLY A 281 -5.60 -7.54 1.60
N ILE A 282 -4.29 -7.75 1.70
CA ILE A 282 -3.62 -8.95 1.23
C ILE A 282 -2.86 -9.58 2.39
N VAL A 283 -3.01 -10.88 2.59
CA VAL A 283 -2.18 -11.63 3.52
C VAL A 283 -1.16 -12.42 2.73
N VAL A 284 0.11 -12.12 2.96
CA VAL A 284 1.24 -12.84 2.38
C VAL A 284 1.75 -13.88 3.36
N GLY A 285 1.88 -15.12 2.91
CA GLY A 285 2.36 -16.19 3.78
C GLY A 285 2.83 -17.42 3.04
N ARG A 286 3.46 -18.35 3.75
CA ARG A 286 3.99 -19.58 3.13
C ARG A 286 2.91 -20.46 2.49
N HIS A 287 1.77 -20.61 3.17
CA HIS A 287 0.68 -21.50 2.77
C HIS A 287 -0.58 -21.17 3.56
N PHE A 288 -1.75 -21.31 2.93
CA PHE A 288 -3.06 -21.11 3.56
C PHE A 288 -3.90 -22.39 3.44
N PRO A 289 -4.36 -22.99 4.55
CA PRO A 289 -5.32 -24.08 4.51
C PRO A 289 -6.72 -23.57 4.13
N PRO A 290 -7.64 -24.45 3.66
CA PRO A 290 -8.97 -24.03 3.18
C PRO A 290 -9.76 -23.14 4.15
N GLN A 291 -9.68 -23.42 5.45
CA GLN A 291 -10.37 -22.62 6.47
C GLN A 291 -9.89 -21.16 6.52
N ALA A 292 -8.60 -20.91 6.31
CA ALA A 292 -8.05 -19.57 6.25
C ALA A 292 -8.48 -18.84 4.96
N ILE A 293 -8.58 -19.59 3.85
CA ILE A 293 -9.05 -19.05 2.57
C ILE A 293 -10.53 -18.67 2.66
N GLU A 294 -11.37 -19.54 3.23
CA GLU A 294 -12.80 -19.26 3.47
C GLU A 294 -13.01 -18.07 4.40
N ASP A 295 -12.13 -17.89 5.40
CA ASP A 295 -12.15 -16.72 6.28
C ASP A 295 -11.73 -15.44 5.53
N ALA A 296 -10.69 -15.50 4.70
CA ALA A 296 -10.27 -14.38 3.86
C ALA A 296 -11.37 -13.96 2.89
N GLU A 297 -11.97 -14.92 2.17
CA GLU A 297 -13.04 -14.65 1.19
C GLU A 297 -14.27 -14.01 1.86
N ARG A 298 -14.66 -14.49 3.05
CA ARG A 298 -15.78 -13.92 3.80
C ARG A 298 -15.56 -12.47 4.22
N ASN A 299 -14.31 -12.11 4.49
CA ASN A 299 -13.93 -10.77 4.95
C ASN A 299 -13.32 -9.92 3.83
N GLU A 300 -13.56 -10.30 2.56
CA GLU A 300 -13.11 -9.54 1.39
C GLU A 300 -11.58 -9.33 1.33
N ILE A 301 -10.80 -10.28 1.84
CA ILE A 301 -9.32 -10.25 1.87
C ILE A 301 -8.75 -11.24 0.85
N THR A 302 -7.59 -10.90 0.26
CA THR A 302 -6.84 -11.82 -0.60
C THR A 302 -5.76 -12.56 0.17
N THR A 303 -5.62 -13.87 -0.03
CA THR A 303 -4.44 -14.62 0.43
C THR A 303 -3.48 -14.88 -0.74
N LEU A 304 -2.22 -14.48 -0.57
CA LEU A 304 -1.16 -14.62 -1.56
C LEU A 304 0.00 -15.42 -0.95
N THR A 305 0.40 -16.51 -1.59
CA THR A 305 1.54 -17.27 -1.06
C THR A 305 2.87 -16.66 -1.48
N THR A 306 3.92 -16.89 -0.69
CA THR A 306 5.28 -16.45 -1.05
C THR A 306 5.72 -16.98 -2.42
N ASP A 307 5.40 -18.23 -2.75
CA ASP A 307 5.76 -18.81 -4.05
C ASP A 307 4.98 -18.13 -5.21
N GLN A 308 3.75 -17.69 -4.96
CA GLN A 308 2.96 -16.94 -5.93
C GLN A 308 3.49 -15.52 -6.13
N LEU A 309 3.87 -14.83 -5.04
CA LEU A 309 4.51 -13.52 -5.12
C LEU A 309 5.83 -13.59 -5.91
N VAL A 310 6.63 -14.65 -5.70
CA VAL A 310 7.82 -14.94 -6.51
C VAL A 310 7.47 -15.16 -7.98
N SER A 311 6.43 -15.92 -8.29
CA SER A 311 6.00 -16.13 -9.67
C SER A 311 5.56 -14.82 -10.35
N LEU A 312 4.89 -13.92 -9.63
CA LEU A 312 4.53 -12.60 -10.15
C LEU A 312 5.78 -11.75 -10.44
N LEU A 313 6.80 -11.79 -9.58
CA LEU A 313 8.07 -11.10 -9.80
C LEU A 313 8.77 -11.60 -11.07
N GLU A 314 8.80 -12.92 -11.27
CA GLU A 314 9.40 -13.53 -12.47
C GLU A 314 8.64 -13.10 -13.73
N LYS A 315 7.30 -13.18 -13.70
CA LYS A 315 6.45 -12.74 -14.82
C LYS A 315 6.63 -11.24 -15.13
N ARG A 316 6.75 -10.40 -14.10
CA ARG A 316 7.03 -8.96 -14.27
C ARG A 316 8.37 -8.74 -14.97
N ALA A 317 9.43 -9.37 -14.47
CA ALA A 317 10.78 -9.20 -14.98
C ALA A 317 10.91 -9.73 -16.42
N GLU A 318 10.27 -10.86 -16.73
CA GLU A 318 10.36 -11.50 -18.04
C GLU A 318 9.48 -10.83 -19.10
N TYR A 319 8.23 -10.48 -18.76
CA TYR A 319 7.23 -10.02 -19.74
C TYR A 319 6.85 -8.54 -19.63
N GLY A 320 7.38 -7.80 -18.65
CA GLY A 320 7.05 -6.39 -18.44
C GLY A 320 5.57 -6.17 -18.20
N ILE A 321 4.99 -6.94 -17.28
CA ILE A 321 3.56 -6.86 -16.93
C ILE A 321 3.33 -5.67 -15.98
N PRO A 322 2.51 -4.67 -16.33
CA PRO A 322 2.27 -3.52 -15.47
C PRO A 322 1.60 -3.92 -14.14
N PRO A 323 1.84 -3.21 -13.02
CA PRO A 323 1.28 -3.60 -11.72
C PRO A 323 -0.25 -3.53 -11.72
N GLU A 324 -0.86 -2.63 -12.49
CA GLU A 324 -2.31 -2.47 -12.61
C GLU A 324 -2.99 -3.77 -13.05
N LEU A 325 -2.43 -4.45 -14.04
CA LEU A 325 -2.97 -5.74 -14.51
C LEU A 325 -2.84 -6.82 -13.44
N ILE A 326 -1.74 -6.84 -12.70
CA ILE A 326 -1.57 -7.81 -11.61
C ILE A 326 -2.62 -7.55 -10.52
N PHE A 327 -2.87 -6.27 -10.22
CA PHE A 327 -3.82 -5.85 -9.19
C PHE A 327 -5.28 -6.11 -9.55
N ASP A 328 -5.64 -6.11 -10.84
CA ASP A 328 -6.98 -6.56 -11.29
C ASP A 328 -7.34 -7.95 -10.73
N TYR A 329 -6.34 -8.83 -10.55
CA TYR A 329 -6.54 -10.18 -10.00
C TYR A 329 -6.20 -10.32 -8.51
N LEU A 330 -5.32 -9.46 -7.97
CA LEU A 330 -4.98 -9.47 -6.54
C LEU A 330 -6.07 -8.84 -5.67
N LEU A 331 -6.87 -7.91 -6.22
CA LEU A 331 -7.96 -7.26 -5.49
C LEU A 331 -9.24 -8.09 -5.43
N GLU A 332 -9.30 -9.23 -6.11
CA GLU A 332 -10.41 -10.16 -5.96
C GLU A 332 -10.31 -10.94 -4.62
N PRO A 333 -11.35 -10.95 -3.76
CA PRO A 333 -11.32 -11.67 -2.48
C PRO A 333 -11.00 -13.17 -2.58
N GLY A 334 -10.39 -13.74 -1.55
CA GLY A 334 -10.06 -15.16 -1.46
C GLY A 334 -8.63 -15.47 -1.93
N ALA A 335 -8.35 -16.72 -2.28
CA ALA A 335 -6.99 -17.12 -2.63
C ALA A 335 -6.62 -16.78 -4.08
N PHE A 336 -5.40 -16.29 -4.29
CA PHE A 336 -4.83 -16.09 -5.63
C PHE A 336 -4.45 -17.44 -6.28
N GLN A 337 -5.44 -18.25 -6.64
CA GLN A 337 -5.28 -19.64 -7.10
C GLN A 337 -4.93 -19.74 -8.59
N GLU A 338 -4.78 -20.99 -9.07
CA GLU A 338 -4.45 -21.34 -10.45
C GLU A 338 -5.39 -20.65 -11.46
N ASP A 339 -6.70 -20.60 -11.22
CA ASP A 339 -7.65 -19.94 -12.12
C ASP A 339 -7.29 -18.46 -12.41
N ARG A 340 -6.81 -17.71 -11.41
CA ARG A 340 -6.37 -16.31 -11.61
C ARG A 340 -4.99 -16.22 -12.26
N GLN A 341 -4.12 -17.17 -11.97
CA GLN A 341 -2.81 -17.25 -12.60
C GLN A 341 -2.93 -17.61 -14.09
N ASP A 342 -3.91 -18.44 -14.44
CA ASP A 342 -4.26 -18.81 -15.81
C ASP A 342 -4.80 -17.59 -16.55
N LEU A 343 -5.69 -16.79 -15.95
CA LEU A 343 -6.16 -15.53 -16.56
C LEU A 343 -5.01 -14.54 -16.80
N LEU A 344 -4.09 -14.40 -15.83
CA LEU A 344 -2.89 -13.58 -16.03
C LEU A 344 -1.98 -14.17 -17.12
N GLN A 345 -1.90 -15.49 -17.22
CA GLN A 345 -1.12 -16.17 -18.26
C GLN A 345 -1.73 -15.96 -19.64
N ASP A 346 -3.05 -16.05 -19.78
CA ASP A 346 -3.76 -15.78 -21.04
C ASP A 346 -3.42 -14.38 -21.56
N HIS A 347 -3.34 -13.37 -20.67
CA HIS A 347 -2.94 -12.02 -21.09
C HIS A 347 -1.46 -11.92 -21.52
N ILE A 348 -0.57 -12.69 -20.89
CA ILE A 348 0.84 -12.78 -21.32
C ILE A 348 0.91 -13.42 -22.70
N ASP A 349 0.18 -14.51 -22.92
CA ASP A 349 0.16 -15.24 -24.17
C ASP A 349 -0.40 -14.35 -25.30
N GLU A 350 -1.47 -13.58 -25.05
CA GLU A 350 -1.99 -12.57 -25.99
C GLU A 350 -0.93 -11.51 -26.37
N ARG A 351 -0.08 -11.10 -25.42
CA ARG A 351 1.03 -10.17 -25.69
C ARG A 351 2.13 -10.82 -26.53
N ILE A 352 2.46 -12.09 -26.25
CA ILE A 352 3.42 -12.86 -27.04
C ILE A 352 2.90 -13.02 -28.47
N ASP A 353 1.64 -13.40 -28.66
CA ASP A 353 0.99 -13.55 -29.97
C ASP A 353 1.01 -12.24 -30.77
N ALA A 354 0.84 -11.09 -30.11
CA ALA A 354 0.97 -9.78 -30.75
C ALA A 354 2.39 -9.49 -31.23
N VAL A 355 3.42 -9.89 -30.46
CA VAL A 355 4.83 -9.78 -30.88
C VAL A 355 5.15 -10.77 -32.01
N GLU A 356 4.65 -12.00 -31.94
CA GLU A 356 4.81 -12.98 -33.01
C GLU A 356 4.18 -12.50 -34.32
N SER A 357 3.00 -11.89 -34.24
CA SER A 357 2.32 -11.23 -35.38
C SER A 357 3.21 -10.14 -36.00
N MET A 358 3.88 -9.34 -35.17
CA MET A 358 4.82 -8.32 -35.62
C MET A 358 6.02 -8.92 -36.36
N LEU A 359 6.62 -9.98 -35.79
CA LEU A 359 7.73 -10.69 -36.43
C LEU A 359 7.31 -11.40 -37.72
N ALA A 360 6.09 -11.93 -37.78
CA ALA A 360 5.53 -12.53 -38.99
C ALA A 360 5.40 -11.49 -40.11
N VAL A 361 4.87 -10.30 -39.80
CA VAL A 361 4.78 -9.18 -40.77
C VAL A 361 6.16 -8.80 -41.31
N LEU A 362 7.17 -8.64 -40.45
CA LEU A 362 8.54 -8.35 -40.88
C LEU A 362 9.09 -9.45 -41.79
N LYS A 363 8.95 -10.74 -41.41
CA LYS A 363 9.39 -11.87 -42.26
C LYS A 363 8.66 -11.94 -43.59
N GLY A 364 7.36 -11.69 -43.60
CA GLY A 364 6.54 -11.70 -44.81
C GLY A 364 6.96 -10.61 -45.79
N MET A 365 7.24 -9.41 -45.27
CA MET A 365 7.74 -8.29 -46.07
C MET A 365 9.18 -8.51 -46.55
N ASP A 366 10.06 -9.11 -45.76
CA ASP A 366 11.48 -9.33 -46.11
C ASP A 366 11.64 -10.28 -47.32
N ARG A 367 10.61 -11.09 -47.61
CA ARG A 367 10.60 -11.98 -48.78
C ARG A 367 10.32 -11.27 -50.11
N TYR A 368 9.86 -10.02 -50.10
CA TYR A 368 9.42 -9.30 -51.28
C TYR A 368 9.94 -7.85 -51.28
N ASP A 369 10.66 -7.47 -52.32
CA ASP A 369 11.19 -6.10 -52.51
C ASP A 369 10.13 -5.11 -53.07
N GLU A 370 8.91 -5.56 -53.33
CA GLU A 370 7.83 -4.72 -53.90
C GLU A 370 6.88 -4.21 -52.81
N PRO A 371 6.27 -3.02 -52.96
CA PRO A 371 5.30 -2.49 -52.00
C PRO A 371 4.09 -3.41 -51.80
N LEU A 372 3.79 -3.73 -50.54
CA LEU A 372 2.67 -4.60 -50.16
C LEU A 372 1.60 -3.84 -49.38
N SER A 373 0.33 -4.07 -49.73
CA SER A 373 -0.80 -3.73 -48.87
C SER A 373 -0.97 -4.76 -47.75
N ALA A 374 -1.67 -4.39 -46.67
CA ALA A 374 -1.99 -5.32 -45.57
C ALA A 374 -2.71 -6.59 -46.05
N LYS A 375 -3.57 -6.45 -47.05
CA LYS A 375 -4.33 -7.57 -47.63
C LYS A 375 -3.44 -8.52 -48.42
N GLU A 376 -2.47 -8.00 -49.18
CA GLU A 376 -1.50 -8.84 -49.90
C GLU A 376 -0.60 -9.57 -48.92
N LEU A 377 -0.14 -8.86 -47.88
CA LEU A 377 0.66 -9.45 -46.82
C LEU A 377 -0.08 -10.57 -46.09
N TYR A 378 -1.38 -10.40 -45.78
CA TYR A 378 -2.20 -11.47 -45.21
C TYR A 378 -2.14 -12.75 -46.05
N PHE A 379 -2.33 -12.66 -47.38
CA PHE A 379 -2.27 -13.84 -48.25
C PHE A 379 -0.87 -14.45 -48.34
N ILE A 380 0.18 -13.63 -48.24
CA ILE A 380 1.56 -14.12 -48.16
C ILE A 380 1.75 -14.94 -46.90
N LEU A 381 1.37 -14.40 -45.73
CA LEU A 381 1.53 -15.06 -44.44
C LEU A 381 0.73 -16.36 -44.35
N VAL A 382 -0.50 -16.39 -44.86
CA VAL A 382 -1.32 -17.63 -44.96
C VAL A 382 -0.64 -18.71 -45.82
N GLY A 383 0.19 -18.30 -46.78
CA GLY A 383 0.96 -19.22 -47.62
C GLY A 383 2.30 -19.67 -47.03
N MET A 384 2.69 -19.18 -45.85
CA MET A 384 3.96 -19.48 -45.22
C MET A 384 3.83 -20.63 -44.22
N ASP A 385 4.45 -21.77 -44.52
CA ASP A 385 4.48 -22.95 -43.62
C ASP A 385 5.13 -22.65 -42.24
N GLU A 386 5.93 -21.59 -42.14
CA GLU A 386 6.62 -21.15 -40.92
C GLU A 386 5.73 -20.31 -39.99
N VAL A 387 4.55 -19.87 -40.45
CA VAL A 387 3.61 -19.05 -39.68
C VAL A 387 2.39 -19.93 -39.35
N ALA A 388 2.37 -20.47 -38.14
CA ALA A 388 1.34 -21.43 -37.73
C ALA A 388 -0.06 -20.79 -37.67
N ASP A 389 -0.15 -19.58 -37.12
CA ASP A 389 -1.39 -18.79 -37.07
C ASP A 389 -1.13 -17.38 -37.64
N PRO A 390 -1.46 -17.13 -38.91
CA PRO A 390 -1.18 -15.85 -39.54
C PRO A 390 -2.11 -14.75 -39.00
N PRO A 391 -1.58 -13.57 -38.64
CA PRO A 391 -2.40 -12.46 -38.14
C PRO A 391 -3.43 -12.04 -39.19
N ASP A 392 -4.59 -11.59 -38.72
CA ASP A 392 -5.62 -11.07 -39.60
C ASP A 392 -5.24 -9.71 -40.22
N GLU A 393 -6.04 -9.23 -41.18
CA GLU A 393 -5.76 -7.98 -41.90
C GLU A 393 -5.76 -6.74 -40.97
N GLU A 394 -6.47 -6.79 -39.83
CA GLU A 394 -6.54 -5.68 -38.87
C GLU A 394 -5.28 -5.63 -38.00
N ALA A 395 -4.86 -6.78 -37.44
CA ALA A 395 -3.60 -6.92 -36.72
C ALA A 395 -2.40 -6.54 -37.60
N ILE A 396 -2.41 -6.93 -38.88
CA ILE A 396 -1.37 -6.52 -39.85
C ILE A 396 -1.36 -5.00 -40.01
N LYS A 397 -2.52 -4.33 -40.11
CA LYS A 397 -2.58 -2.87 -40.24
C LYS A 397 -2.02 -2.16 -39.01
N HIS A 398 -2.39 -2.61 -37.81
CA HIS A 398 -1.85 -2.04 -36.56
C HIS A 398 -0.33 -2.21 -36.49
N THR A 399 0.16 -3.40 -36.86
CA THR A 399 1.60 -3.69 -36.94
C THR A 399 2.31 -2.78 -37.93
N ILE A 400 1.79 -2.62 -39.16
CA ILE A 400 2.37 -1.75 -40.17
C ILE A 400 2.44 -0.30 -39.65
N GLN A 401 1.37 0.17 -39.01
CA GLN A 401 1.32 1.51 -38.44
C GLN A 401 2.39 1.72 -37.36
N PHE A 402 2.55 0.74 -36.45
CA PHE A 402 3.58 0.78 -35.41
C PHE A 402 4.99 0.78 -36.00
N LEU A 403 5.30 -0.16 -36.90
CA LEU A 403 6.62 -0.29 -37.52
C LEU A 403 6.98 0.90 -38.43
N SER A 404 5.98 1.61 -38.96
CA SER A 404 6.16 2.85 -39.73
C SER A 404 6.42 4.08 -38.85
N HIS A 405 6.25 3.98 -37.52
CA HIS A 405 6.41 5.12 -36.63
C HIS A 405 7.84 5.71 -36.76
N PRO A 406 8.02 7.05 -36.75
CA PRO A 406 9.33 7.67 -36.98
C PRO A 406 10.44 7.27 -36.00
N SER A 407 10.11 6.77 -34.82
CA SER A 407 11.10 6.26 -33.85
C SER A 407 11.67 4.89 -34.23
N LEU A 408 10.97 4.13 -35.08
CA LEU A 408 11.40 2.81 -35.57
C LEU A 408 11.83 2.89 -37.04
N GLN A 409 11.01 3.55 -37.86
CA GLN A 409 11.21 3.77 -39.30
C GLN A 409 11.56 2.47 -40.06
N LEU A 410 10.93 1.35 -39.67
CA LEU A 410 11.17 0.03 -40.25
C LEU A 410 10.38 -0.19 -41.54
N LEU A 411 9.26 0.53 -41.71
CA LEU A 411 8.45 0.50 -42.93
C LEU A 411 8.28 1.91 -43.51
N THR A 412 8.23 1.98 -44.84
CA THR A 412 7.92 3.21 -45.59
C THR A 412 6.79 2.96 -46.58
N TYR A 413 5.98 3.99 -46.84
CA TYR A 413 4.88 3.92 -47.80
C TYR A 413 5.35 4.36 -49.19
N GLU A 414 5.29 3.46 -50.18
CA GLU A 414 5.74 3.66 -51.55
C GLU A 414 4.72 3.08 -52.54
N GLU A 415 4.49 3.76 -53.67
CA GLU A 415 3.67 3.27 -54.79
C GLU A 415 2.38 2.50 -54.39
N GLU A 416 1.66 3.05 -53.41
CA GLU A 416 0.39 2.52 -52.85
C GLU A 416 0.50 1.36 -51.84
N GLY A 417 1.69 0.92 -51.46
CA GLY A 417 1.95 -0.13 -50.45
C GLY A 417 3.06 0.22 -49.46
N TYR A 418 3.46 -0.74 -48.63
CA TYR A 418 4.55 -0.60 -47.67
C TYR A 418 5.72 -1.49 -48.03
N VAL A 419 6.94 -0.98 -47.83
CA VAL A 419 8.20 -1.69 -48.06
C VAL A 419 9.07 -1.61 -46.80
N LEU A 420 9.83 -2.67 -46.53
CA LEU A 420 10.86 -2.67 -45.50
C LEU A 420 12.01 -1.72 -45.85
N THR A 421 12.47 -0.96 -44.86
CA THR A 421 13.63 -0.07 -45.02
C THR A 421 14.97 -0.79 -44.81
N THR A 422 14.93 -2.00 -44.24
CA THR A 422 16.08 -2.85 -43.92
C THR A 422 15.67 -4.33 -43.91
N ASP A 423 16.63 -5.25 -43.91
CA ASP A 423 16.36 -6.69 -43.79
C ASP A 423 15.78 -7.08 -42.41
N PHE A 424 15.20 -8.29 -42.34
CA PHE A 424 14.59 -8.83 -41.12
C PHE A 424 15.51 -8.81 -39.89
N GLU A 425 16.77 -9.25 -40.04
CA GLU A 425 17.72 -9.32 -38.92
C GLU A 425 18.00 -7.93 -38.34
N ASN A 426 18.22 -6.93 -39.20
CA ASN A 426 18.41 -5.55 -38.77
C ASN A 426 17.13 -4.93 -38.20
N ALA A 427 15.94 -5.27 -38.73
CA ALA A 427 14.68 -4.80 -38.18
C ALA A 427 14.45 -5.31 -36.75
N VAL A 428 14.77 -6.58 -36.47
CA VAL A 428 14.72 -7.15 -35.12
C VAL A 428 15.73 -6.45 -34.20
N ASN A 429 16.95 -6.15 -34.69
CA ASN A 429 17.93 -5.39 -33.92
C ASN A 429 17.46 -3.97 -33.55
N VAL A 430 16.71 -3.31 -34.44
CA VAL A 430 16.11 -2.00 -34.12
C VAL A 430 15.08 -2.14 -33.02
N LEU A 431 14.18 -3.13 -33.09
CA LEU A 431 13.16 -3.36 -32.06
C LEU A 431 13.78 -3.67 -30.69
N THR A 432 14.85 -4.47 -30.63
CA THR A 432 15.54 -4.78 -29.38
C THR A 432 16.32 -3.59 -28.82
N SER A 433 16.73 -2.64 -29.68
CA SER A 433 17.44 -1.41 -29.27
C SER A 433 16.53 -0.31 -28.73
N VAL A 434 15.20 -0.48 -28.77
CA VAL A 434 14.24 0.54 -28.30
C VAL A 434 14.48 0.92 -26.85
N ASN A 435 14.86 -0.04 -26.00
CA ASN A 435 15.17 0.24 -24.59
C ASN A 435 16.30 1.28 -24.46
N SER A 436 17.38 1.15 -25.23
CA SER A 436 18.49 2.11 -25.22
C SER A 436 18.09 3.50 -25.74
N LEU A 437 17.10 3.60 -26.64
CA LEU A 437 16.55 4.90 -27.05
C LEU A 437 15.77 5.56 -25.91
N ILE A 438 15.00 4.78 -25.15
CA ILE A 438 14.26 5.26 -23.99
C ILE A 438 15.23 5.79 -22.93
N GLU A 439 16.24 5.00 -22.56
CA GLU A 439 17.28 5.38 -21.59
C GLU A 439 17.97 6.71 -21.96
N SER A 440 18.32 6.88 -23.24
CA SER A 440 18.94 8.13 -23.73
C SER A 440 18.02 9.36 -23.66
N THR A 441 16.70 9.14 -23.52
CA THR A 441 15.70 10.21 -23.48
C THR A 441 15.26 10.52 -22.05
N THR A 442 15.22 9.54 -21.15
CA THR A 442 14.84 9.75 -19.74
C THR A 442 15.89 10.56 -18.95
N GLU A 443 17.15 10.60 -19.40
CA GLU A 443 18.14 11.56 -18.89
C GLU A 443 17.70 13.03 -19.07
N PHE A 444 16.83 13.36 -20.04
CA PHE A 444 16.30 14.71 -20.22
C PHE A 444 15.23 15.12 -19.19
N SER A 445 14.68 14.19 -18.41
CA SER A 445 13.63 14.46 -17.42
C SER A 445 14.16 14.80 -16.03
N LYS A 446 15.48 14.73 -15.81
CA LYS A 446 16.14 15.02 -14.52
C LYS A 446 16.69 16.46 -14.41
N ASP A 447 16.44 17.34 -15.39
CA ASP A 447 16.88 18.76 -15.41
C ASP A 447 15.73 19.78 -15.18
#